data_AF-A0A949NKL9-F1
#
_entry.id   AF-A0A949NKL9-F1
#
_cell.length_a   1.000
_cell.length_b   1.000
_cell.length_c   1.000
_cell.angle_alpha   90.00
_cell.angle_beta   90.00
_cell.angle_gamma   90.00
#
_symmetry.space_group_name_H-M   'P 1'
#
loop_
_entity.id
_entity.type
_entity.pdbx_description
1 polymer ?
#
loop_
_entity_poly.entity_id
_entity_poly.type
_entity_poly.pdbx_seq_one_letter_code
_entity_poly.pdbx_strand_id
1 'polypeptide(L)' 'MTTRRPRPCPETVTLETQDELDRLAMVMMQLDMALALAREKRLVGVEAHLEAALEEARQVRQSLLN' A
#
# COMPACT_ATOMS: atom_id res chain seq x y z
N MET A 1 -4.67 -36.01 24.48
CA MET A 1 -5.67 -35.25 23.68
C MET A 1 -5.13 -33.84 23.49
N THR A 2 -4.63 -33.49 22.31
CA THR A 2 -4.06 -32.16 22.04
C THR A 2 -5.12 -31.26 21.41
N THR A 3 -5.61 -30.29 22.18
CA THR A 3 -6.52 -29.23 21.71
C THR A 3 -5.75 -28.24 20.84
N ARG A 4 -5.85 -28.41 19.52
CA ARG A 4 -5.34 -27.46 18.53
C ARG A 4 -6.18 -26.18 18.63
N ARG A 5 -5.61 -25.09 19.16
CA ARG A 5 -6.26 -23.76 19.10
C ARG A 5 -6.43 -23.38 17.62
N PRO A 6 -7.61 -22.89 17.19
CA PRO A 6 -7.76 -22.34 15.86
C PRO A 6 -6.80 -21.15 15.74
N ARG A 7 -5.90 -21.19 14.76
CA ARG A 7 -5.14 -19.99 14.38
C ARG A 7 -6.19 -18.98 13.89
N PRO A 8 -6.14 -17.71 14.29
CA PRO A 8 -6.95 -16.69 13.66
C PRO A 8 -6.60 -16.72 12.17
N CYS A 9 -7.54 -17.17 11.35
CA CYS A 9 -7.42 -16.99 9.92
C CYS A 9 -7.34 -15.48 9.71
N PRO A 10 -6.29 -14.94 9.05
CA PRO A 10 -6.33 -13.54 8.67
C PRO A 10 -7.61 -13.38 7.84
N GLU A 11 -8.52 -12.55 8.33
CA GLU A 11 -9.71 -12.18 7.59
C GLU A 11 -9.22 -11.72 6.23
N THR A 12 -9.60 -12.46 5.20
CA THR A 12 -9.31 -12.07 3.82
C THR A 12 -9.99 -10.73 3.63
N VAL A 13 -9.21 -9.66 3.57
CA VAL A 13 -9.66 -8.33 3.16
C VAL A 13 -10.11 -8.48 1.72
N THR A 14 -11.40 -8.77 1.53
CA THR A 14 -12.01 -8.91 0.22
C THR A 14 -12.19 -7.52 -0.36
N LEU A 15 -11.75 -7.33 -1.61
CA LEU A 15 -11.88 -6.08 -2.38
C LEU A 15 -13.30 -5.49 -2.38
N GLU A 16 -14.33 -6.31 -2.08
CA GLU A 16 -15.74 -5.94 -2.00
C GLU A 16 -16.11 -5.06 -0.80
N THR A 17 -15.27 -5.00 0.24
CA THR A 17 -15.53 -4.18 1.45
C THR A 17 -14.61 -2.97 1.58
N GLN A 18 -13.63 -2.83 0.69
CA GLN A 18 -12.62 -1.79 0.77
C GLN A 18 -13.06 -0.55 -0.01
N ASP A 19 -13.16 0.58 0.68
CA ASP A 19 -13.42 1.86 0.05
C ASP A 19 -12.27 2.22 -0.90
N GLU A 20 -12.54 3.01 -1.93
CA GLU A 20 -11.53 3.50 -2.87
C GLU A 20 -10.41 4.25 -2.13
N LEU A 21 -10.76 4.96 -1.06
CA LEU A 21 -9.79 5.63 -0.18
C LEU A 21 -8.89 4.65 0.57
N ASP A 22 -9.43 3.52 1.05
CA ASP A 22 -8.65 2.49 1.75
C ASP A 22 -7.71 1.78 0.78
N ARG A 23 -8.19 1.48 -0.44
CA ARG A 23 -7.35 0.91 -1.50
C ARG A 23 -6.22 1.86 -1.87
N LEU A 24 -6.51 3.15 -2.02
CA LEU A 24 -5.52 4.16 -2.31
C LEU A 24 -4.49 4.31 -1.18
N ALA A 25 -4.93 4.25 0.08
CA ALA A 25 -4.04 4.27 1.23
C ALA A 25 -3.06 3.08 1.23
N MET A 26 -3.53 1.87 0.87
CA MET A 26 -2.64 0.72 0.71
C MET A 26 -1.60 0.93 -0.39
N VAL A 27 -2.02 1.45 -1.54
CA VAL A 27 -1.13 1.73 -2.67
C VAL A 27 -0.06 2.74 -2.28
N MET A 28 -0.44 3.83 -1.61
CA MET A 28 0.52 4.83 -1.11
C MET A 28 1.53 4.21 -0.15
N MET A 29 1.09 3.38 0.80
CA MET A 29 1.99 2.69 1.73
C MET A 29 2.96 1.72 1.02
N GLN A 30 2.48 1.01 -0.01
CA GLN A 30 3.31 0.12 -0.82
C GLN A 30 4.34 0.90 -1.64
N LEU A 31 3.98 2.06 -2.19
CA LEU A 31 4.90 2.94 -2.90
C LEU A 31 5.96 3.53 -1.96
N ASP A 32 5.58 3.95 -0.76
CA ASP A 32 6.54 4.43 0.26
C ASP A 32 7.53 3.33 0.64
N MET A 33 7.06 2.09 0.83
CA MET A 33 7.92 0.94 1.11
C MET A 33 8.85 0.63 -0.07
N ALA A 34 8.34 0.65 -1.30
CA ALA A 34 9.14 0.46 -2.50
C ALA A 34 10.21 1.56 -2.65
N LEU A 35 9.89 2.81 -2.29
CA LEU A 35 10.82 3.94 -2.36
C LEU A 35 11.93 3.79 -1.31
N ALA A 36 11.60 3.37 -0.09
CA ALA A 36 12.59 3.07 0.93
C ALA A 36 13.58 1.98 0.46
N LEU A 37 13.06 0.90 -0.14
CA LEU A 37 13.88 -0.18 -0.70
C LEU A 37 14.73 0.29 -1.91
N ALA A 38 14.18 1.15 -2.77
CA ALA A 38 14.92 1.72 -3.90
C ALA A 38 16.10 2.57 -3.41
N ARG A 39 15.87 3.42 -2.40
CA ARG A 39 16.92 4.23 -1.76
C ARG A 39 17.99 3.40 -1.08
N GLU A 40 17.60 2.37 -0.34
CA GLU A 40 18.53 1.43 0.28
C GLU A 40 19.44 0.76 -0.76
N LYS A 41 18.88 0.40 -1.91
CA LYS A 41 19.60 -0.25 -3.02
C LYS A 41 20.23 0.72 -4.01
N ARG A 42 20.13 2.04 -3.79
CA ARG A 42 20.62 3.11 -4.67
C ARG A 42 20.11 2.99 -6.11
N LEU A 43 18.85 2.61 -6.27
CA LEU A 43 18.18 2.49 -7.57
C LEU A 43 17.64 3.86 -8.00
N VAL A 44 18.55 4.81 -8.26
CA VAL A 44 18.23 6.24 -8.51
C VAL A 44 17.18 6.45 -9.60
N GLY A 45 17.23 5.65 -10.68
CA GLY A 45 16.23 5.73 -11.74
C GLY A 45 14.83 5.34 -11.27
N VAL A 46 14.73 4.36 -10.36
CA VAL A 46 13.45 3.88 -9.82
C VAL A 46 12.90 4.84 -8.76
N GLU A 47 13.76 5.50 -7.98
CA GLU A 47 13.35 6.49 -6.98
C GLU A 47 12.50 7.60 -7.59
N ALA A 48 12.95 8.20 -8.71
CA ALA A 48 12.21 9.27 -9.37
C ALA A 48 10.82 8.83 -9.87
N HIS A 49 10.69 7.59 -10.36
CA HIS A 49 9.40 7.05 -10.79
C HIS A 49 8.46 6.79 -9.61
N LEU A 50 9.00 6.30 -8.49
CA LEU A 50 8.22 6.05 -7.27
C LEU A 50 7.77 7.36 -6.61
N GLU A 51 8.61 8.39 -6.61
CA GLU A 51 8.24 9.72 -6.13
C GLU A 51 7.13 10.36 -6.99
N ALA A 52 7.22 10.24 -8.31
CA ALA A 52 6.16 10.69 -9.22
C ALA A 52 4.83 9.94 -8.99
N ALA A 53 4.88 8.61 -8.84
CA ALA A 53 3.70 7.80 -8.55
C ALA A 53 3.06 8.14 -7.19
N LEU A 54 3.86 8.45 -6.17
CA LEU A 54 3.36 8.92 -4.88
C LEU A 54 2.64 10.27 -4.99
N GLU A 55 3.16 11.17 -5.81
CA GLU A 55 2.53 12.48 -6.03
C GLU A 55 1.19 12.35 -6.76
N GLU A 56 1.12 11.50 -7.79
CA GLU A 56 -0.14 11.18 -8.47
C GLU A 56 -1.16 10.56 -7.50
N ALA A 57 -0.74 9.60 -6.67
CA ALA A 57 -1.61 9.00 -5.67
C ALA A 57 -2.15 10.03 -4.65
N ARG A 58 -1.34 11.03 -4.26
CA ARG A 58 -1.79 12.15 -3.41
C ARG A 58 -2.83 13.03 -4.11
N GLN A 59 -2.64 13.31 -5.39
CA GLN A 59 -3.59 14.09 -6.19
C GLN A 59 -4.94 13.37 -6.31
N VAL A 60 -4.91 12.05 -6.61
CA VAL A 60 -6.13 11.22 -6.63
C VAL A 60 -6.81 11.25 -5.26
N ARG A 61 -6.05 11.11 -4.16
CA ARG A 61 -6.62 11.16 -2.81
C ARG A 61 -7.29 12.50 -2.54
N GLN A 62 -6.66 13.60 -2.95
CA GLN A 62 -7.23 14.94 -2.80
C GLN A 62 -8.51 15.09 -3.63
N SER A 63 -8.59 14.54 -4.84
CA SER A 63 -9.81 14.57 -5.65
C SER A 63 -10.95 13.72 -5.10
N LEU A 64 -10.66 12.66 -4.34
CA LEU A 64 -11.68 11.83 -3.68
C LEU A 64 -12.20 12.45 -2.37
N LEU A 65 -11.42 13.34 -1.75
CA LEU A 65 -11.78 14.01 -0.50
C LEU A 65 -12.52 15.35 -0.71
N ASN A 66 -12.47 15.91 -1.91
CA ASN A 66 -13.11 17.19 -2.29
C ASN A 66 -14.34 16.95 -3.15
#